data_AF-A0A6B2UCW7-F1
#
_entry.id   AF-A0A6B2UCW7-F1
#
_cell.length_a   1.000
_cell.length_b   1.000
_cell.length_c   1.000
_cell.angle_alpha   90.00
_cell.angle_beta   90.00
_cell.angle_gamma   90.00
#
_symmetry.space_group_name_H-M   'P 1'
#
loop_
_entity.id
_entity.type
_entity.pdbx_description
1 polymer ?
#
loop_
_entity_poly.entity_id
_entity_poly.type
_entity_poly.pdbx_seq_one_letter_code
_entity_poly.pdbx_strand_id
1 'polypeptide(L)'
;MRVLGINALFHDPAAALVLDGVVVAAAEEERFSRRKHGKRPVPFAAWELPELSARWCLERAGLTPGDLDAIAYAYDPALARPADELGLHDPYDWLRQDYARQAPGFLAEALPGLDPERVRFVPHHVAHAASAGLAGPYPDSAVLVLDGRGECGAHLAGHYRDGELEVLAARDLPDSLGLFYEDLTQHLGFLRSSDEFKVMALASYGVPRFAERLGAYVGPLGDGDFRARPVPWTEFTAPRAPGAAWLPEHADLAASAQHVLEETQLALVRDLHARTGAEALTMAGGVALNCVANSRLYRDGPFAEVWVQPAAGDAGTALGAALHVAREREPVKPMGTAALGRGWSDAELREWLEVAAVPYEEPADIAETVAEVLASDGVVAWFQGRSEYGPRALGHRSLLAHPGRAENLERLNAVKGREEFRPVAPMVRAERAAEIFSGGPLPSPYMLFVHEVAPRWRARIPAVVHVDGTARVQTVDAADEPLMARVLAAFERRTGLPVVVNTSLNTAGRPMVDDPRDALECFGSAPVDLLALGPFAVRRAGVFA
;
A
#
# COMPACT_ATOMS: atom_id res chain seq x y z
N MET A 1 -4.91 -16.27 -21.91
CA MET A 1 -3.57 -15.70 -22.11
C MET A 1 -2.81 -15.72 -20.79
N ARG A 2 -1.50 -15.99 -20.83
CA ARG A 2 -0.61 -16.06 -19.66
C ARG A 2 0.34 -14.86 -19.69
N VAL A 3 0.06 -13.85 -18.87
CA VAL A 3 0.78 -12.58 -18.88
C VAL A 3 1.48 -12.37 -17.55
N LEU A 4 2.80 -12.21 -17.60
CA LEU A 4 3.59 -11.81 -16.45
C LEU A 4 3.81 -10.30 -16.52
N GLY A 5 3.25 -9.57 -15.56
CA GLY A 5 3.50 -8.15 -15.37
C GLY A 5 4.72 -7.90 -14.49
N ILE A 6 5.50 -6.89 -14.83
CA ILE A 6 6.76 -6.54 -14.20
C ILE A 6 6.77 -5.04 -13.89
N ASN A 7 7.01 -4.70 -12.63
CA ASN A 7 7.51 -3.40 -12.22
C ASN A 7 8.95 -3.56 -11.75
N ALA A 8 9.86 -2.74 -12.27
CA ALA A 8 11.27 -2.78 -11.85
C ALA A 8 11.96 -1.42 -11.89
N LEU A 9 11.34 -0.38 -12.43
CA LEU A 9 11.90 0.97 -12.46
C LEU A 9 11.51 1.75 -11.19
N PHE A 10 12.20 2.83 -10.88
CA PHE A 10 11.98 3.64 -9.68
C PHE A 10 12.12 2.85 -8.36
N HIS A 11 11.02 2.42 -7.73
CA HIS A 11 11.03 1.64 -6.49
C HIS A 11 9.94 0.55 -6.50
N ASP A 12 9.87 -0.23 -5.42
CA ASP A 12 8.89 -1.30 -5.22
C ASP A 12 8.81 -2.30 -6.39
N PRO A 13 9.95 -2.93 -6.78
CA PRO A 13 9.93 -3.95 -7.81
C PRO A 13 8.95 -5.06 -7.43
N ALA A 14 8.14 -5.47 -8.40
CA ALA A 14 7.06 -6.42 -8.18
C ALA A 14 6.76 -7.22 -9.45
N ALA A 15 6.16 -8.39 -9.26
CA ALA A 15 5.63 -9.21 -10.35
C ALA A 15 4.18 -9.59 -10.08
N ALA A 16 3.41 -9.72 -11.16
CA ALA A 16 2.03 -10.18 -11.11
C ALA A 16 1.73 -11.12 -12.29
N LEU A 17 0.98 -12.19 -12.04
CA LEU A 17 0.61 -13.16 -13.06
C LEU A 17 -0.90 -13.15 -13.28
N VAL A 18 -1.28 -12.91 -14.53
CA VAL A 18 -2.65 -12.99 -15.02
C VAL A 18 -2.77 -14.20 -15.95
N LEU A 19 -3.69 -15.10 -15.64
CA LEU A 19 -4.03 -16.26 -16.46
C LEU A 19 -5.49 -16.15 -16.90
N ASP A 20 -5.70 -16.14 -18.21
CA ASP A 20 -7.02 -16.11 -18.84
C ASP A 20 -7.92 -14.99 -18.28
N GLY A 21 -7.35 -13.78 -18.20
CA GLY A 21 -8.00 -12.59 -17.65
C GLY A 21 -8.15 -12.57 -16.11
N VAL A 22 -7.66 -13.57 -15.39
CA VAL A 22 -7.78 -13.68 -13.92
C VAL A 22 -6.43 -13.45 -13.23
N VAL A 23 -6.43 -12.60 -12.21
CA VAL A 23 -5.26 -12.38 -11.34
C VAL A 23 -5.02 -13.62 -10.48
N VAL A 24 -3.86 -14.27 -10.65
CA VAL A 24 -3.54 -15.53 -9.93
C VAL A 24 -2.55 -15.29 -8.80
N ALA A 25 -1.54 -14.46 -9.03
CA ALA A 25 -0.49 -14.15 -8.07
C ALA A 25 0.01 -12.73 -8.30
N ALA A 26 0.40 -12.05 -7.22
CA ALA A 26 1.10 -10.79 -7.26
C ALA A 26 1.91 -10.63 -5.97
N ALA A 27 3.16 -10.19 -6.09
CA ALA A 27 4.01 -10.01 -4.93
C ALA A 27 5.09 -8.95 -5.18
N GLU A 28 5.44 -8.24 -4.12
CA GLU A 28 6.54 -7.29 -4.09
C GLU A 28 7.86 -8.03 -3.82
N GLU A 29 8.92 -7.66 -4.53
CA GLU A 29 10.24 -8.29 -4.38
C GLU A 29 10.79 -8.14 -2.97
N GLU A 30 10.48 -7.04 -2.27
CA GLU A 30 10.93 -6.80 -0.89
C GLU A 30 10.49 -7.91 0.08
N ARG A 31 9.38 -8.59 -0.21
CA ARG A 31 8.87 -9.71 0.60
C ARG A 31 9.83 -10.90 0.55
N PHE A 32 10.57 -11.07 -0.55
CA PHE A 32 11.55 -12.13 -0.78
C PHE A 32 12.98 -11.67 -0.50
N SER A 33 13.40 -10.55 -1.08
CA SER A 33 14.79 -10.05 -0.96
C SER A 33 15.10 -9.53 0.46
N ARG A 34 14.06 -9.26 1.25
CA ARG A 34 14.11 -8.68 2.60
C ARG A 34 14.74 -7.28 2.63
N ARG A 35 14.88 -6.65 1.46
CA ARG A 35 15.31 -5.25 1.27
C ARG A 35 14.06 -4.41 1.08
N LYS A 36 13.78 -3.53 2.04
CA LYS A 36 12.60 -2.68 2.01
C LYS A 36 12.62 -1.80 0.74
N HIS A 37 11.49 -1.73 0.03
CA HIS A 37 11.29 -1.10 -1.29
C HIS A 37 12.08 -1.75 -2.44
N GLY A 38 12.68 -2.93 -2.19
CA GLY A 38 13.72 -3.56 -3.01
C GLY A 38 15.04 -2.79 -2.91
N LYS A 39 15.00 -1.49 -3.17
CA LYS A 39 16.16 -0.60 -3.31
C LYS A 39 15.93 0.72 -2.60
N ARG A 40 17.02 1.45 -2.37
CA ARG A 40 16.94 2.82 -1.85
C ARG A 40 16.36 3.75 -2.92
N PRO A 41 15.50 4.71 -2.56
CA PRO A 41 14.99 5.71 -3.48
C PRO A 41 16.08 6.75 -3.77
N VAL A 42 16.88 6.46 -4.79
CA VAL A 42 17.91 7.34 -5.33
C VAL A 42 17.64 7.56 -6.82
N PRO A 43 18.13 8.65 -7.44
CA PRO A 43 17.69 9.02 -8.79
C PRO A 43 17.85 7.92 -9.88
N PHE A 44 18.89 7.09 -9.78
CA PHE A 44 19.10 5.94 -10.66
C PHE A 44 18.13 4.76 -10.44
N ALA A 45 17.66 4.52 -9.21
CA ALA A 45 17.02 3.29 -8.72
C ALA A 45 16.39 2.35 -9.77
N ALA A 46 17.21 1.55 -10.46
CA ALA A 46 16.79 0.65 -11.54
C ALA A 46 17.39 -0.76 -11.46
N TRP A 47 18.30 -1.00 -10.52
CA TRP A 47 19.14 -2.20 -10.50
C TRP A 47 18.51 -3.44 -9.89
N GLU A 48 17.38 -3.31 -9.19
CA GLU A 48 16.69 -4.44 -8.56
C GLU A 48 15.49 -4.85 -9.41
N LEU A 49 15.62 -6.00 -10.07
CA LEU A 49 14.56 -6.67 -10.81
C LEU A 49 13.74 -7.54 -9.85
N PRO A 50 12.44 -7.75 -10.14
CA PRO A 50 11.58 -8.63 -9.35
C PRO A 50 11.84 -10.12 -9.67
N GLU A 51 13.09 -10.59 -9.58
CA GLU A 51 13.46 -11.95 -9.98
C GLU A 51 12.82 -13.03 -9.10
N LEU A 52 12.78 -12.82 -7.79
CA LEU A 52 12.28 -13.80 -6.83
C LEU A 52 10.76 -13.85 -6.86
N SER A 53 10.12 -12.68 -6.88
CA SER A 53 8.66 -12.56 -6.97
C SER A 53 8.12 -13.07 -8.31
N ALA A 54 8.80 -12.78 -9.43
CA ALA A 54 8.41 -13.30 -10.75
C ALA A 54 8.55 -14.82 -10.82
N ARG A 55 9.68 -15.37 -10.36
CA ARG A 55 9.90 -16.82 -10.32
C ARG A 55 8.82 -17.50 -9.48
N TRP A 56 8.55 -16.96 -8.29
CA TRP A 56 7.50 -17.49 -7.42
C TRP A 56 6.12 -17.46 -8.08
N CYS A 57 5.76 -16.37 -8.79
CA CYS A 57 4.47 -16.29 -9.49
C CYS A 57 4.32 -17.42 -10.52
N LEU A 58 5.39 -17.73 -11.28
CA LEU A 58 5.40 -18.80 -12.28
C LEU A 58 5.33 -20.19 -11.62
N GLU A 59 6.16 -20.44 -10.61
CA GLU A 59 6.17 -21.70 -9.85
C GLU A 59 4.80 -22.00 -9.23
N ARG A 60 4.15 -20.98 -8.65
CA ARG A 60 2.81 -21.10 -8.05
C ARG A 60 1.74 -21.54 -9.05
N ALA A 61 1.91 -21.18 -10.32
CA ALA A 61 1.03 -21.55 -11.42
C ALA A 61 1.47 -22.82 -12.17
N GLY A 62 2.62 -23.42 -11.80
CA GLY A 62 3.19 -24.56 -12.51
C GLY A 62 3.65 -24.20 -13.93
N LEU A 63 4.08 -22.96 -14.15
CA LEU A 63 4.54 -22.44 -15.44
C LEU A 63 6.06 -22.27 -15.44
N THR A 64 6.64 -22.37 -16.63
CA THR A 64 8.00 -21.92 -16.92
C THR A 64 7.96 -20.57 -17.64
N PRO A 65 9.06 -19.79 -17.66
CA PRO A 65 9.08 -18.53 -18.38
C PRO A 65 8.74 -18.65 -19.88
N GLY A 66 9.06 -19.79 -20.51
CA GLY A 66 8.75 -20.04 -21.93
C GLY A 66 7.27 -20.27 -22.23
N ASP A 67 6.46 -20.55 -21.20
CA ASP A 67 5.01 -20.76 -21.32
C ASP A 67 4.22 -19.44 -21.42
N LEU A 68 4.85 -18.30 -21.14
CA LEU A 68 4.23 -16.98 -21.11
C LEU A 68 3.89 -16.48 -22.52
N ASP A 69 2.66 -16.02 -22.73
CA ASP A 69 2.24 -15.43 -24.01
C ASP A 69 2.77 -14.00 -24.18
N ALA A 70 2.98 -13.27 -23.08
CA ALA A 70 3.57 -11.94 -23.05
C ALA A 70 4.17 -11.62 -21.67
N ILE A 71 5.10 -10.67 -21.66
CA ILE A 71 5.67 -10.08 -20.45
C ILE A 71 5.39 -8.57 -20.50
N ALA A 72 4.55 -8.07 -19.61
CA ALA A 72 4.16 -6.66 -19.60
C ALA A 72 5.06 -5.86 -18.66
N TYR A 73 5.91 -4.99 -19.21
CA TYR A 73 6.83 -4.15 -18.44
C TYR A 73 6.21 -2.76 -18.22
N ALA A 74 6.02 -2.36 -16.97
CA ALA A 74 5.23 -1.17 -16.59
C ALA A 74 5.97 0.18 -16.72
N TYR A 75 6.66 0.37 -17.85
CA TYR A 75 7.32 1.61 -18.23
C TYR A 75 7.70 1.57 -19.71
N ASP A 76 7.42 2.62 -20.48
CA ASP A 76 7.81 2.69 -21.90
C ASP A 76 9.01 3.64 -22.12
N PRO A 77 10.23 3.11 -22.36
CA PRO A 77 11.40 3.96 -22.57
C PRO A 77 11.30 4.85 -23.82
N ALA A 78 10.39 4.58 -24.76
CA ALA A 78 10.19 5.42 -25.94
C ALA A 78 9.44 6.73 -25.64
N LEU A 79 8.72 6.80 -24.52
CA LEU A 79 7.98 8.00 -24.08
C LEU A 79 8.81 8.89 -23.13
N ALA A 80 9.96 8.40 -22.66
CA ALA A 80 10.81 9.13 -21.72
C ALA A 80 11.44 10.37 -22.35
N ARG A 81 11.49 11.46 -21.58
CA ARG A 81 12.23 12.69 -21.92
C ARG A 81 13.34 12.94 -20.90
N PRO A 82 14.44 13.62 -21.29
CA PRO A 82 15.50 14.01 -20.37
C PRO A 82 14.97 14.76 -19.13
N ALA A 83 15.56 14.49 -17.96
CA ALA A 83 15.10 15.06 -16.69
C ALA A 83 15.14 16.60 -16.67
N ASP A 84 16.13 17.23 -17.29
CA ASP A 84 16.28 18.68 -17.36
C ASP A 84 15.17 19.35 -18.19
N GLU A 85 14.71 18.71 -19.28
CA GLU A 85 13.54 19.15 -20.05
C GLU A 85 12.24 19.09 -19.23
N LEU A 86 12.19 18.19 -18.25
CA LEU A 86 11.06 17.99 -17.33
C LEU A 86 11.16 18.87 -16.07
N GLY A 87 12.16 19.75 -15.97
CA GLY A 87 12.39 20.60 -14.80
C GLY A 87 12.90 19.84 -13.57
N LEU A 88 13.47 18.65 -13.76
CA LEU A 88 14.00 17.81 -12.70
C LEU A 88 15.54 17.82 -12.70
N HIS A 89 16.13 17.74 -11.51
CA HIS A 89 17.56 17.55 -11.36
C HIS A 89 17.87 16.07 -11.04
N ASP A 90 18.10 15.28 -12.09
CA ASP A 90 18.53 13.88 -11.99
C ASP A 90 19.74 13.62 -12.90
N PRO A 91 20.98 13.64 -12.38
CA PRO A 91 22.19 13.45 -13.19
C PRO A 91 22.36 12.01 -13.69
N TYR A 92 21.57 11.05 -13.19
CA TYR A 92 21.65 9.63 -13.54
C TYR A 92 20.40 9.14 -14.29
N ASP A 93 19.53 10.05 -14.73
CA ASP A 93 18.31 9.74 -15.46
C ASP A 93 18.59 8.92 -16.72
N TRP A 94 19.65 9.29 -17.46
CA TRP A 94 20.10 8.58 -18.66
C TRP A 94 20.40 7.09 -18.39
N LEU A 95 20.97 6.78 -17.22
CA LEU A 95 21.31 5.42 -16.83
C LEU A 95 20.05 4.64 -16.45
N ARG A 96 19.09 5.26 -15.76
CA ARG A 96 17.78 4.66 -15.47
C ARG A 96 17.05 4.32 -16.77
N GLN A 97 17.05 5.24 -17.73
CA GLN A 97 16.43 5.00 -19.04
C GLN A 97 17.15 3.89 -19.83
N ASP A 98 18.48 3.77 -19.70
CA ASP A 98 19.21 2.68 -20.33
C ASP A 98 18.82 1.32 -19.74
N TYR A 99 18.67 1.24 -18.42
CA TYR A 99 18.14 0.04 -17.76
C TYR A 99 16.74 -0.33 -18.27
N ALA A 100 15.85 0.64 -18.46
CA ALA A 100 14.53 0.39 -19.02
C ALA A 100 14.60 -0.16 -20.45
N ARG A 101 15.48 0.40 -21.31
CA ARG A 101 15.70 -0.10 -22.68
C ARG A 101 16.25 -1.53 -22.70
N GLN A 102 17.14 -1.86 -21.77
CA GLN A 102 17.79 -3.18 -21.68
C GLN A 102 16.97 -4.20 -20.87
N ALA A 103 15.82 -3.79 -20.29
CA ALA A 103 15.00 -4.63 -19.42
C ALA A 103 14.65 -6.00 -20.02
N PRO A 104 14.32 -6.15 -21.33
CA PRO A 104 14.05 -7.47 -21.90
C PRO A 104 15.22 -8.45 -21.76
N GLY A 105 16.45 -7.98 -21.98
CA GLY A 105 17.66 -8.80 -21.83
C GLY A 105 17.91 -9.17 -20.38
N PHE A 106 17.74 -8.23 -19.45
CA PHE A 106 17.91 -8.53 -18.03
C PHE A 106 16.87 -9.50 -17.48
N LEU A 107 15.62 -9.41 -17.95
CA LEU A 107 14.57 -10.37 -17.60
C LEU A 107 14.86 -11.77 -18.14
N ALA A 108 15.39 -11.88 -19.36
CA ALA A 108 15.79 -13.16 -19.95
C ALA A 108 16.92 -13.84 -19.16
N GLU A 109 17.85 -13.06 -18.60
CA GLU A 109 18.90 -13.56 -17.71
C GLU A 109 18.34 -13.99 -16.34
N ALA A 110 17.48 -13.15 -15.73
CA ALA A 110 16.90 -13.43 -14.41
C ALA A 110 15.90 -14.62 -14.42
N LEU A 111 15.23 -14.84 -15.55
CA LEU A 111 14.23 -15.88 -15.77
C LEU A 111 14.62 -16.73 -17.00
N PRO A 112 15.54 -17.70 -16.86
CA PRO A 112 16.01 -18.51 -17.98
C PRO A 112 14.87 -19.19 -18.73
N GLY A 113 14.87 -19.01 -20.05
CA GLY A 113 13.81 -19.51 -20.95
C GLY A 113 12.74 -18.47 -21.29
N LEU A 114 12.78 -17.27 -20.68
CA LEU A 114 11.97 -16.13 -21.10
C LEU A 114 12.44 -15.64 -22.47
N ASP A 115 11.47 -15.42 -23.37
CA ASP A 115 11.72 -14.86 -24.70
C ASP A 115 11.67 -13.32 -24.62
N PRO A 116 12.80 -12.60 -24.79
CA PRO A 116 12.83 -11.14 -24.70
C PRO A 116 11.97 -10.46 -25.77
N GLU A 117 11.67 -11.13 -26.89
CA GLU A 117 10.79 -10.58 -27.94
C GLU A 117 9.32 -10.54 -27.50
N ARG A 118 8.96 -11.26 -26.42
CA ARG A 118 7.60 -11.23 -25.83
C ARG A 118 7.41 -10.11 -24.81
N VAL A 119 8.44 -9.32 -24.54
CA VAL A 119 8.33 -8.16 -23.65
C VAL A 119 7.59 -7.03 -24.35
N ARG A 120 6.54 -6.55 -23.71
CA ARG A 120 5.71 -5.44 -24.16
C ARG A 120 5.80 -4.33 -23.13
N PHE A 121 6.22 -3.15 -23.56
CA PHE A 121 6.23 -1.97 -22.71
C PHE A 121 4.80 -1.40 -22.61
N VAL A 122 4.38 -1.09 -21.38
CA VAL A 122 3.10 -0.46 -21.06
C VAL A 122 3.41 0.88 -20.42
N PRO A 123 2.83 2.00 -20.92
CA PRO A 123 3.05 3.32 -20.31
C PRO A 123 2.72 3.30 -18.81
N HIS A 124 3.58 3.87 -17.99
CA HIS A 124 3.57 3.72 -16.54
C HIS A 124 2.23 4.12 -15.90
N HIS A 125 1.68 5.29 -16.28
CA HIS A 125 0.38 5.71 -15.77
C HIS A 125 -0.80 4.95 -16.35
N VAL A 126 -0.66 4.34 -17.53
CA VAL A 126 -1.66 3.40 -18.05
C VAL A 126 -1.66 2.12 -17.23
N ALA A 127 -0.48 1.64 -16.81
CA ALA A 127 -0.36 0.52 -15.90
C ALA A 127 -0.98 0.84 -14.52
N HIS A 128 -0.73 2.02 -13.94
CA HIS A 128 -1.46 2.47 -12.74
C HIS A 128 -2.97 2.53 -12.97
N ALA A 129 -3.42 3.13 -14.07
CA ALA A 129 -4.84 3.23 -14.37
C ALA A 129 -5.49 1.84 -14.51
N ALA A 130 -4.81 0.89 -15.15
CA ALA A 130 -5.28 -0.49 -15.29
C ALA A 130 -5.29 -1.24 -13.96
N SER A 131 -4.31 -1.00 -13.07
CA SER A 131 -4.30 -1.58 -11.72
C SER A 131 -5.47 -1.07 -10.88
N ALA A 132 -6.10 0.04 -11.26
CA ALA A 132 -7.31 0.54 -10.61
C ALA A 132 -8.60 0.22 -11.36
N GLY A 133 -8.75 0.70 -12.59
CA GLY A 133 -9.99 0.56 -13.36
C GLY A 133 -10.31 -0.87 -13.79
N LEU A 134 -9.30 -1.69 -14.12
CA LEU A 134 -9.54 -3.10 -14.52
C LEU A 134 -9.54 -4.06 -13.34
N ALA A 135 -8.73 -3.79 -12.31
CA ALA A 135 -8.69 -4.62 -11.11
C ALA A 135 -9.80 -4.26 -10.12
N GLY A 136 -10.35 -3.06 -10.19
CA GLY A 136 -11.44 -2.59 -9.34
C GLY A 136 -12.77 -3.28 -9.67
N PRO A 137 -13.76 -3.18 -8.76
CA PRO A 137 -15.04 -3.89 -8.90
C PRO A 137 -16.01 -3.22 -9.90
N TYR A 138 -15.63 -2.10 -10.51
CA TYR A 138 -16.50 -1.25 -11.32
C TYR A 138 -16.10 -1.30 -12.81
N PRO A 139 -16.87 -2.00 -13.68
CA PRO A 139 -16.56 -2.10 -15.11
C PRO A 139 -16.62 -0.77 -15.86
N ASP A 140 -17.48 0.15 -15.39
CA ASP A 140 -17.54 1.55 -15.82
C ASP A 140 -17.09 2.41 -14.64
N SER A 141 -15.95 3.10 -14.79
CA SER A 141 -15.45 3.98 -13.73
C SER A 141 -14.57 5.10 -14.26
N ALA A 142 -14.69 6.27 -13.62
CA ALA A 142 -13.66 7.28 -13.71
C ALA A 142 -12.38 6.75 -13.06
N VAL A 143 -11.22 7.02 -13.65
CA VAL A 143 -9.92 6.63 -13.09
C VAL A 143 -9.03 7.85 -12.91
N LEU A 144 -8.42 7.94 -11.73
CA LEU A 144 -7.49 9.01 -11.38
C LEU A 144 -6.18 8.41 -10.86
N VAL A 145 -5.11 8.66 -11.60
CA VAL A 145 -3.72 8.33 -11.22
C VAL A 145 -3.02 9.59 -10.76
N LEU A 146 -2.48 9.54 -9.55
CA LEU A 146 -1.69 10.61 -8.95
C LEU A 146 -0.40 10.04 -8.39
N ASP A 147 0.71 10.38 -9.04
CA ASP A 147 1.98 9.72 -8.80
C ASP A 147 3.13 10.71 -8.62
N GLY A 148 4.30 10.19 -8.23
CA GLY A 148 5.54 10.96 -8.23
C GLY A 148 5.96 11.30 -9.66
N ARG A 149 6.29 10.28 -10.45
CA ARG A 149 6.81 10.41 -11.81
C ARG A 149 6.68 9.09 -12.59
N GLY A 150 6.16 9.17 -13.82
CA GLY A 150 6.30 8.14 -14.84
C GLY A 150 7.44 8.45 -15.83
N GLU A 151 7.20 8.20 -17.12
CA GLU A 151 8.16 8.50 -18.19
C GLU A 151 8.42 10.01 -18.30
N CYS A 152 7.34 10.79 -18.39
CA CYS A 152 7.37 12.24 -18.49
C CYS A 152 6.26 12.96 -17.72
N GLY A 153 5.25 12.24 -17.24
CA GLY A 153 4.12 12.81 -16.50
C GLY A 153 4.15 12.52 -15.01
N ALA A 154 3.18 13.08 -14.28
CA ALA A 154 2.88 12.77 -12.88
C ALA A 154 1.39 12.46 -12.60
N HIS A 155 0.53 12.57 -13.61
CA HIS A 155 -0.92 12.43 -13.45
C HIS A 155 -1.58 11.89 -14.72
N LEU A 156 -2.61 11.08 -14.55
CA LEU A 156 -3.53 10.65 -15.61
C LEU A 156 -4.96 10.63 -15.05
N ALA A 157 -5.89 11.28 -15.74
CA ALA A 157 -7.32 11.16 -15.50
C ALA A 157 -8.00 10.59 -16.75
N GLY A 158 -8.91 9.64 -16.57
CA GLY A 158 -9.57 8.96 -17.68
C GLY A 158 -10.88 8.29 -17.29
N HIS A 159 -11.45 7.56 -18.23
CA HIS A 159 -12.66 6.77 -18.05
C HIS A 159 -12.41 5.35 -18.57
N TYR A 160 -12.62 4.35 -17.72
CA TYR A 160 -12.77 2.98 -18.19
C TYR A 160 -14.23 2.68 -18.56
N ARG A 161 -14.47 2.25 -19.80
CA ARG A 161 -15.76 1.71 -20.27
C ARG A 161 -15.53 0.41 -21.02
N ASP A 162 -16.24 -0.65 -20.66
CA ASP A 162 -16.08 -1.98 -21.28
C ASP A 162 -14.62 -2.47 -21.33
N GLY A 163 -13.86 -2.14 -20.29
CA GLY A 163 -12.44 -2.49 -20.19
C GLY A 163 -11.50 -1.62 -21.02
N GLU A 164 -12.00 -0.62 -21.76
CA GLU A 164 -11.20 0.33 -22.55
C GLU A 164 -10.95 1.65 -21.82
N LEU A 165 -9.75 2.21 -21.96
CA LEU A 165 -9.34 3.45 -21.30
C LEU A 165 -9.43 4.61 -22.28
N GLU A 166 -10.30 5.57 -21.99
CA GLU A 166 -10.27 6.90 -22.59
C GLU A 166 -9.45 7.84 -21.69
N VAL A 167 -8.28 8.29 -22.18
CA VAL A 167 -7.47 9.28 -21.45
C VAL A 167 -8.04 10.66 -21.70
N LEU A 168 -8.47 11.32 -20.63
CA LEU A 168 -9.13 12.61 -20.65
C LEU A 168 -8.17 13.75 -20.31
N ALA A 169 -7.23 13.52 -19.41
CA ALA A 169 -6.17 14.45 -19.08
C ALA A 169 -4.91 13.69 -18.66
N ALA A 170 -3.76 14.27 -18.96
CA ALA A 170 -2.49 13.87 -18.38
C ALA A 170 -1.70 15.14 -18.07
N ARG A 171 -0.91 15.13 -16.99
CA ARG A 171 0.00 16.25 -16.69
C ARG A 171 1.43 15.79 -16.79
N ASP A 172 2.18 16.57 -17.54
CA ASP A 172 3.62 16.48 -17.63
C ASP A 172 4.28 17.07 -16.38
N LEU A 173 5.46 16.56 -16.08
CA LEU A 173 6.38 17.21 -15.13
C LEU A 173 6.73 18.63 -15.63
N PRO A 174 7.02 19.58 -14.72
CA PRO A 174 7.38 19.39 -13.31
C PRO A 174 6.21 19.37 -12.31
N ASP A 175 4.97 19.64 -12.73
CA ASP A 175 3.84 19.75 -11.82
C ASP A 175 3.39 18.35 -11.33
N SER A 176 3.91 17.94 -10.16
CA SER A 176 3.60 16.66 -9.51
C SER A 176 3.16 16.84 -8.06
N LEU A 177 1.96 16.36 -7.72
CA LEU A 177 1.49 16.31 -6.34
C LEU A 177 2.28 15.29 -5.50
N GLY A 178 2.79 14.23 -6.14
CA GLY A 178 3.67 13.27 -5.49
C GLY A 178 5.01 13.90 -5.11
N LEU A 179 5.70 14.54 -6.06
CA LEU A 179 6.99 15.19 -5.80
C LEU A 179 6.86 16.35 -4.81
N PHE A 180 5.76 17.11 -4.86
CA PHE A 180 5.44 18.12 -3.84
C PHE A 180 5.45 17.54 -2.42
N TYR A 181 4.79 16.40 -2.21
CA TYR A 181 4.67 15.77 -0.91
C TYR A 181 5.99 15.09 -0.47
N GLU A 182 6.72 14.52 -1.42
CA GLU A 182 8.07 13.96 -1.24
C GLU A 182 9.10 15.03 -0.82
N ASP A 183 9.09 16.19 -1.49
CA ASP A 183 10.01 17.28 -1.19
C ASP A 183 9.75 17.84 0.22
N LEU A 184 8.49 17.92 0.64
CA LEU A 184 8.14 18.24 2.03
C LEU A 184 8.63 17.16 3.00
N THR A 185 8.47 15.88 2.63
CA THR A 185 8.94 14.74 3.44
C THR A 185 10.44 14.86 3.72
N GLN A 186 11.23 15.22 2.70
CA GLN A 186 12.66 15.48 2.85
C GLN A 186 12.96 16.73 3.69
N HIS A 187 12.24 17.85 3.46
CA HIS A 187 12.42 19.09 4.24
C HIS A 187 12.13 18.87 5.74
N LEU A 188 11.16 18.02 6.03
CA LEU A 188 10.83 17.60 7.37
C LEU A 188 11.79 16.55 7.92
N GLY A 189 12.89 16.18 7.24
CA GLY A 189 13.90 15.26 7.78
C GLY A 189 13.49 13.79 7.77
N PHE A 190 12.49 13.43 6.97
CA PHE A 190 12.10 12.05 6.72
C PHE A 190 12.70 11.53 5.40
N LEU A 191 12.63 10.21 5.18
CA LEU A 191 13.14 9.60 3.96
C LEU A 191 12.16 9.79 2.80
N ARG A 192 12.58 10.56 1.79
CA ARG A 192 11.87 10.74 0.52
C ARG A 192 11.53 9.41 -0.17
N SER A 193 10.38 9.33 -0.83
CA SER A 193 9.82 8.16 -1.53
C SER A 193 9.78 6.92 -0.64
N SER A 194 9.48 7.12 0.64
CA SER A 194 9.38 6.05 1.63
C SER A 194 8.57 6.44 2.86
N ASP A 195 8.72 7.66 3.39
CA ASP A 195 8.19 8.07 4.70
C ASP A 195 7.06 9.11 4.60
N GLU A 196 6.45 9.31 3.43
CA GLU A 196 5.36 10.28 3.19
C GLU A 196 4.19 10.07 4.17
N PHE A 197 3.90 8.81 4.54
CA PHE A 197 2.89 8.50 5.55
C PHE A 197 3.17 9.14 6.92
N LYS A 198 4.42 9.50 7.23
CA LYS A 198 4.78 10.21 8.47
C LYS A 198 4.36 11.66 8.41
N VAL A 199 4.48 12.30 7.25
CA VAL A 199 3.96 13.66 7.01
C VAL A 199 2.44 13.65 7.13
N MET A 200 1.78 12.64 6.56
CA MET A 200 0.33 12.45 6.70
C MET A 200 -0.09 12.29 8.17
N ALA A 201 0.65 11.52 8.97
CA ALA A 201 0.38 11.39 10.40
C ALA A 201 0.71 12.67 11.19
N LEU A 202 1.80 13.36 10.85
CA LEU A 202 2.18 14.62 11.50
C LEU A 202 1.16 15.74 11.25
N ALA A 203 0.52 15.73 10.08
CA ALA A 203 -0.52 16.69 9.72
C ALA A 203 -1.69 16.73 10.72
N SER A 204 -2.04 15.62 11.38
CA SER A 204 -3.13 15.60 12.37
C SER A 204 -2.79 16.32 13.69
N TYR A 205 -1.53 16.72 13.88
CA TYR A 205 -1.07 17.46 15.06
C TYR A 205 -0.98 18.98 14.83
N GLY A 206 -1.21 19.43 13.59
CA GLY A 206 -1.09 20.83 13.20
C GLY A 206 -2.41 21.45 12.79
N VAL A 207 -2.34 22.74 12.48
CA VAL A 207 -3.41 23.50 11.80
C VAL A 207 -2.87 24.03 10.47
N PRO A 208 -3.70 24.17 9.41
CA PRO A 208 -3.25 24.54 8.08
C PRO A 208 -2.89 26.05 7.93
N ARG A 209 -2.06 26.57 8.84
CA ARG A 209 -1.68 28.00 8.94
C ARG A 209 -1.03 28.55 7.68
N PHE A 210 -0.34 27.71 6.91
CA PHE A 210 0.40 28.09 5.70
C PHE A 210 -0.35 27.78 4.41
N ALA A 211 -1.56 27.23 4.46
CA ALA A 211 -2.27 26.75 3.29
C ALA A 211 -2.48 27.83 2.21
N GLU A 212 -2.87 29.05 2.62
CA GLU A 212 -3.07 30.16 1.67
C GLU A 212 -1.78 30.51 0.92
N ARG A 213 -0.65 30.62 1.63
CA ARG A 213 0.67 30.89 1.03
C ARG A 213 1.15 29.74 0.15
N LEU A 214 0.93 28.49 0.57
CA LEU A 214 1.24 27.30 -0.24
C LEU A 214 0.39 27.23 -1.51
N GLY A 215 -0.85 27.73 -1.44
CA GLY A 215 -1.78 27.85 -2.57
C GLY A 215 -1.17 28.57 -3.78
N ALA A 216 -0.21 29.48 -3.58
CA ALA A 216 0.49 30.17 -4.67
C ALA A 216 1.39 29.23 -5.50
N TYR A 217 1.83 28.11 -4.92
CA TYR A 217 2.72 27.13 -5.55
C TYR A 217 1.98 25.88 -6.00
N VAL A 218 1.05 25.41 -5.17
CA VAL A 218 0.28 24.19 -5.39
C VAL A 218 -1.20 24.49 -5.31
N GLY A 219 -1.97 24.06 -6.28
CA GLY A 219 -3.42 24.31 -6.29
C GLY A 219 -4.07 24.07 -7.64
N PRO A 220 -5.40 23.99 -7.68
CA PRO A 220 -6.15 23.83 -8.93
C PRO A 220 -6.04 25.08 -9.81
N LEU A 221 -6.03 24.86 -11.12
CA LEU A 221 -6.07 25.91 -12.15
C LEU A 221 -7.44 25.99 -12.86
N GLY A 222 -8.33 25.01 -12.65
CA GLY A 222 -9.61 24.87 -13.36
C GLY A 222 -9.53 23.79 -14.45
N ASP A 223 -10.67 23.37 -15.01
CA ASP A 223 -10.76 22.42 -16.14
C ASP A 223 -9.94 21.12 -15.98
N GLY A 224 -9.93 20.57 -14.76
CA GLY A 224 -9.19 19.33 -14.45
C GLY A 224 -7.67 19.54 -14.38
N ASP A 225 -7.24 20.78 -14.22
CA ASP A 225 -5.84 21.19 -14.21
C ASP A 225 -5.39 21.68 -12.81
N PHE A 226 -4.09 21.55 -12.52
CA PHE A 226 -3.41 22.03 -11.32
C PHE A 226 -1.98 22.51 -11.61
N ARG A 227 -1.45 23.28 -10.65
CA ARG A 227 -0.01 23.57 -10.51
C ARG A 227 0.54 22.87 -9.27
N ALA A 228 1.81 22.50 -9.33
CA ALA A 228 2.59 21.95 -8.23
C ALA A 228 4.06 22.39 -8.40
N ARG A 229 4.29 23.71 -8.35
CA ARG A 229 5.62 24.30 -8.53
C ARG A 229 6.54 23.99 -7.34
N PRO A 230 7.87 23.99 -7.54
CA PRO A 230 8.81 23.87 -6.43
C PRO A 230 8.52 24.88 -5.32
N VAL A 231 8.41 24.39 -4.08
CA VAL A 231 8.09 25.21 -2.91
C VAL A 231 9.38 25.58 -2.18
N PRO A 232 9.63 26.87 -1.87
CA PRO A 232 10.79 27.27 -1.07
C PRO A 232 10.51 27.01 0.42
N TRP A 233 10.56 25.73 0.83
CA TRP A 233 10.14 25.28 2.17
C TRP A 233 10.77 26.05 3.34
N THR A 234 12.01 26.52 3.18
CA THR A 234 12.74 27.32 4.17
C THR A 234 12.09 28.68 4.47
N GLU A 235 11.22 29.19 3.59
CA GLU A 235 10.43 30.42 3.82
C GLU A 235 9.18 30.19 4.69
N PHE A 236 8.83 28.93 4.95
CA PHE A 236 7.70 28.54 5.78
C PHE A 236 8.16 28.11 7.17
N THR A 237 9.16 27.23 7.22
CA THR A 237 9.77 26.75 8.46
C THR A 237 11.21 26.28 8.22
N ALA A 238 12.02 26.28 9.27
CA ALA A 238 13.36 25.71 9.21
C ALA A 238 13.30 24.21 8.87
N PRO A 239 14.28 23.67 8.13
CA PRO A 239 14.32 22.23 7.86
C PRO A 239 14.55 21.47 9.17
N ARG A 240 13.90 20.31 9.30
CA ARG A 240 14.11 19.41 10.43
C ARG A 240 15.24 18.44 10.11
N ALA A 241 16.20 18.30 11.03
CA ALA A 241 17.24 17.29 10.90
C ALA A 241 16.66 15.87 11.11
N PRO A 242 17.16 14.84 10.39
CA PRO A 242 16.73 13.46 10.60
C PRO A 242 16.86 13.03 12.06
N GLY A 243 15.79 12.45 12.61
CA GLY A 243 15.73 12.00 14.01
C GLY A 243 15.55 13.09 15.06
N ALA A 244 15.61 14.37 14.69
CA ALA A 244 15.33 15.47 15.62
C ALA A 244 13.83 15.52 16.00
N ALA A 245 13.53 16.08 17.17
CA ALA A 245 12.16 16.41 17.56
C ALA A 245 11.55 17.41 16.56
N TRP A 246 10.25 17.29 16.29
CA TRP A 246 9.52 18.25 15.47
C TRP A 246 8.97 19.39 16.35
N LEU A 247 8.75 20.56 15.73
CA LEU A 247 8.18 21.75 16.35
C LEU A 247 6.72 21.91 15.88
N PRO A 248 5.86 22.64 16.61
CA PRO A 248 4.49 22.90 16.18
C PRO A 248 4.39 23.45 14.76
N GLU A 249 5.34 24.27 14.31
CA GLU A 249 5.37 24.83 12.96
C GLU A 249 5.62 23.77 11.89
N HIS A 250 6.32 22.67 12.21
CA HIS A 250 6.47 21.52 11.31
C HIS A 250 5.14 20.79 11.13
N ALA A 251 4.37 20.64 12.21
CA ALA A 251 3.05 20.04 12.16
C ALA A 251 2.07 20.93 11.37
N ASP A 252 2.10 22.24 11.59
CA ASP A 252 1.29 23.21 10.83
C ASP A 252 1.65 23.22 9.35
N LEU A 253 2.93 23.06 9.00
CA LEU A 253 3.36 22.92 7.60
C LEU A 253 2.84 21.62 6.98
N ALA A 254 2.96 20.49 7.68
CA ALA A 254 2.40 19.22 7.23
C ALA A 254 0.88 19.31 7.03
N ALA A 255 0.16 19.91 7.98
CA ALA A 255 -1.29 20.14 7.91
C ALA A 255 -1.68 21.03 6.72
N SER A 256 -0.89 22.07 6.46
CA SER A 256 -1.10 23.00 5.34
C SER A 256 -0.89 22.33 3.99
N ALA A 257 0.16 21.51 3.85
CA ALA A 257 0.42 20.76 2.62
C ALA A 257 -0.62 19.67 2.37
N GLN A 258 -1.03 18.95 3.41
CA GLN A 258 -2.13 17.98 3.35
C GLN A 258 -3.43 18.67 2.89
N HIS A 259 -3.76 19.83 3.45
CA HIS A 259 -4.95 20.57 3.06
C HIS A 259 -4.92 21.00 1.58
N VAL A 260 -3.79 21.54 1.10
CA VAL A 260 -3.66 21.98 -0.31
C VAL A 260 -3.69 20.79 -1.28
N LEU A 261 -3.07 19.66 -0.91
CA LEU A 261 -3.16 18.41 -1.65
C LEU A 261 -4.62 18.00 -1.84
N GLU A 262 -5.37 17.95 -0.74
CA GLU A 262 -6.77 17.57 -0.73
C GLU A 262 -7.67 18.51 -1.54
N GLU A 263 -7.51 19.84 -1.39
CA GLU A 263 -8.27 20.82 -2.19
C GLU A 263 -8.02 20.63 -3.69
N THR A 264 -6.76 20.38 -4.05
CA THR A 264 -6.37 20.16 -5.44
C THR A 264 -7.00 18.87 -5.97
N GLN A 265 -6.88 17.76 -5.25
CA GLN A 265 -7.50 16.49 -5.65
C GLN A 265 -9.02 16.60 -5.74
N LEU A 266 -9.65 17.32 -4.81
CA LEU A 266 -11.10 17.52 -4.80
C LEU A 266 -11.60 18.30 -6.03
N ALA A 267 -10.82 19.28 -6.49
CA ALA A 267 -11.10 19.97 -7.74
C ALA A 267 -10.95 19.05 -8.97
N LEU A 268 -9.90 18.22 -9.00
CA LEU A 268 -9.66 17.27 -10.09
C LEU A 268 -10.78 16.22 -10.20
N VAL A 269 -11.22 15.65 -9.08
CA VAL A 269 -12.31 14.65 -9.10
C VAL A 269 -13.65 15.27 -9.51
N ARG A 270 -13.90 16.55 -9.18
CA ARG A 270 -15.12 17.26 -9.61
C ARG A 270 -15.15 17.47 -11.12
N ASP A 271 -14.03 17.89 -11.70
CA ASP A 271 -13.90 18.01 -13.16
C ASP A 271 -14.05 16.64 -13.84
N LEU A 272 -13.34 15.63 -13.32
CA LEU A 272 -13.38 14.28 -13.87
C LEU A 272 -14.81 13.70 -13.86
N HIS A 273 -15.55 13.88 -12.76
CA HIS A 273 -16.95 13.47 -12.69
C HIS A 273 -17.81 14.25 -13.69
N ALA A 274 -17.62 15.56 -13.84
CA ALA A 274 -18.37 16.36 -14.80
C ALA A 274 -18.16 15.91 -16.26
N ARG A 275 -16.96 15.41 -16.58
CA ARG A 275 -16.59 14.92 -17.92
C ARG A 275 -17.04 13.49 -18.20
N THR A 276 -17.05 12.64 -17.18
CA THR A 276 -17.32 11.19 -17.33
C THR A 276 -18.77 10.83 -17.05
N GLY A 277 -19.41 11.50 -16.08
CA GLY A 277 -20.70 11.12 -15.51
C GLY A 277 -20.69 9.78 -14.77
N ALA A 278 -19.52 9.22 -14.47
CA ALA A 278 -19.39 7.91 -13.83
C ALA A 278 -19.78 7.97 -12.34
N GLU A 279 -20.44 6.92 -11.84
CA GLU A 279 -20.83 6.82 -10.43
C GLU A 279 -19.63 6.45 -9.52
N ALA A 280 -18.66 5.73 -10.08
CA ALA A 280 -17.50 5.22 -9.37
C ALA A 280 -16.20 5.91 -9.80
N LEU A 281 -15.36 6.23 -8.80
CA LEU A 281 -13.98 6.65 -8.96
C LEU A 281 -13.04 5.54 -8.52
N THR A 282 -12.11 5.15 -9.40
CA THR A 282 -11.00 4.26 -9.08
C THR A 282 -9.69 5.03 -9.05
N MET A 283 -8.81 4.73 -8.08
CA MET A 283 -7.56 5.47 -7.91
C MET A 283 -6.33 4.57 -7.71
N ALA A 284 -5.21 5.03 -8.29
CA ALA A 284 -3.86 4.48 -8.15
C ALA A 284 -2.80 5.60 -8.20
N GLY A 285 -1.52 5.23 -8.19
CA GLY A 285 -0.38 6.13 -7.99
C GLY A 285 -0.05 6.31 -6.51
N GLY A 286 1.20 6.62 -6.19
CA GLY A 286 1.68 6.67 -4.81
C GLY A 286 0.88 7.62 -3.90
N VAL A 287 0.32 8.70 -4.46
CA VAL A 287 -0.50 9.67 -3.71
C VAL A 287 -1.82 9.05 -3.25
N ALA A 288 -2.36 8.07 -3.98
CA ALA A 288 -3.61 7.39 -3.61
C ALA A 288 -3.46 6.51 -2.34
N LEU A 289 -2.25 6.30 -1.81
CA LEU A 289 -2.04 5.71 -0.48
C LEU A 289 -2.35 6.67 0.67
N ASN A 290 -2.62 7.95 0.39
CA ASN A 290 -3.02 8.97 1.37
C ASN A 290 -4.49 8.77 1.79
N CYS A 291 -4.71 7.97 2.82
CA CYS A 291 -6.04 7.61 3.29
C CYS A 291 -6.85 8.78 3.85
N VAL A 292 -6.20 9.88 4.28
CA VAL A 292 -6.88 11.09 4.74
C VAL A 292 -7.51 11.80 3.55
N ALA A 293 -6.75 11.97 2.47
CA ALA A 293 -7.25 12.53 1.23
C ALA A 293 -8.36 11.65 0.63
N ASN A 294 -8.19 10.33 0.59
CA ASN A 294 -9.19 9.42 0.04
C ASN A 294 -10.56 9.56 0.74
N SER A 295 -10.59 9.64 2.07
CA SER A 295 -11.83 9.85 2.81
C SER A 295 -12.47 11.20 2.53
N ARG A 296 -11.64 12.23 2.30
CA ARG A 296 -12.13 13.54 1.91
C ARG A 296 -12.76 13.52 0.51
N LEU A 297 -12.15 12.83 -0.44
CA LEU A 297 -12.71 12.65 -1.79
C LEU A 297 -14.02 11.86 -1.76
N TYR A 298 -14.11 10.82 -0.93
CA TYR A 298 -15.35 10.06 -0.74
C TYR A 298 -16.48 10.92 -0.14
N ARG A 299 -16.18 11.73 0.88
CA ARG A 299 -17.21 12.50 1.60
C ARG A 299 -17.64 13.76 0.86
N ASP A 300 -16.69 14.50 0.29
CA ASP A 300 -16.92 15.85 -0.24
C ASP A 300 -16.91 15.89 -1.79
N GLY A 301 -16.54 14.77 -2.42
CA GLY A 301 -16.53 14.59 -3.87
C GLY A 301 -17.88 14.15 -4.43
N PRO A 302 -18.04 14.17 -5.77
CA PRO A 302 -19.31 13.91 -6.41
C PRO A 302 -19.61 12.42 -6.68
N PHE A 303 -18.64 11.53 -6.48
CA PHE A 303 -18.78 10.10 -6.78
C PHE A 303 -19.55 9.37 -5.67
N ALA A 304 -20.42 8.44 -6.06
CA ALA A 304 -21.14 7.58 -5.12
C ALA A 304 -20.20 6.53 -4.51
N GLU A 305 -19.26 6.05 -5.33
CA GLU A 305 -18.32 5.01 -4.96
C GLU A 305 -16.88 5.48 -5.18
N VAL A 306 -16.00 5.21 -4.21
CA VAL A 306 -14.56 5.46 -4.34
C VAL A 306 -13.82 4.18 -3.97
N TRP A 307 -13.05 3.66 -4.92
CA TRP A 307 -12.21 2.48 -4.72
C TRP A 307 -10.75 2.84 -4.98
N VAL A 308 -9.86 2.34 -4.13
CA VAL A 308 -8.43 2.59 -4.21
C VAL A 308 -7.71 1.26 -4.25
N GLN A 309 -6.74 1.13 -5.16
CA GLN A 309 -5.93 -0.08 -5.28
C GLN A 309 -5.11 -0.30 -3.99
N PRO A 310 -5.25 -1.44 -3.27
CA PRO A 310 -4.42 -1.75 -2.09
C PRO A 310 -2.90 -1.65 -2.33
N ALA A 311 -2.44 -1.99 -3.53
CA ALA A 311 -1.07 -1.77 -3.97
C ALA A 311 -0.94 -0.52 -4.88
N ALA A 312 -1.55 0.62 -4.51
CA ALA A 312 -1.65 1.79 -5.38
C ALA A 312 -0.32 2.41 -5.82
N GLY A 313 0.77 2.21 -5.07
CA GLY A 313 2.11 2.63 -5.49
C GLY A 313 2.66 1.78 -6.64
N ASP A 314 3.94 1.99 -6.98
CA ASP A 314 4.58 1.41 -8.17
C ASP A 314 4.49 -0.12 -8.24
N ALA A 315 4.47 -0.81 -7.11
CA ALA A 315 4.25 -2.25 -7.07
C ALA A 315 3.04 -2.65 -7.93
N GLY A 316 1.89 -1.99 -7.75
CA GLY A 316 0.63 -2.31 -8.43
C GLY A 316 0.67 -2.12 -9.95
N THR A 317 1.65 -1.40 -10.48
CA THR A 317 1.82 -1.26 -11.94
C THR A 317 2.18 -2.58 -12.62
N ALA A 318 2.83 -3.52 -11.91
CA ALA A 318 3.05 -4.88 -12.41
C ALA A 318 1.69 -5.56 -12.71
N LEU A 319 0.76 -5.51 -11.75
CA LEU A 319 -0.59 -6.04 -11.92
C LEU A 319 -1.34 -5.34 -13.05
N GLY A 320 -1.31 -4.01 -13.07
CA GLY A 320 -1.99 -3.22 -14.10
C GLY A 320 -1.46 -3.45 -15.50
N ALA A 321 -0.15 -3.55 -15.69
CA ALA A 321 0.46 -3.86 -16.98
C ALA A 321 0.03 -5.25 -17.49
N ALA A 322 -0.01 -6.26 -16.60
CA ALA A 322 -0.48 -7.59 -16.98
C ALA A 322 -1.96 -7.57 -17.41
N LEU A 323 -2.82 -6.89 -16.65
CA LEU A 323 -4.24 -6.73 -16.98
C LEU A 323 -4.45 -5.96 -18.29
N HIS A 324 -3.68 -4.90 -18.51
CA HIS A 324 -3.73 -4.09 -19.72
C HIS A 324 -3.39 -4.89 -20.98
N VAL A 325 -2.39 -5.78 -20.91
CA VAL A 325 -2.04 -6.66 -22.03
C VAL A 325 -3.04 -7.80 -22.17
N ALA A 326 -3.51 -8.39 -21.07
CA ALA A 326 -4.48 -9.48 -21.10
C ALA A 326 -5.81 -9.06 -21.75
N ARG A 327 -6.30 -7.84 -21.46
CA ARG A 327 -7.58 -7.35 -21.99
C ARG A 327 -7.66 -7.28 -23.53
N GLU A 328 -6.52 -7.22 -24.22
CA GLU A 328 -6.48 -7.19 -25.70
C GLU A 328 -7.03 -8.46 -26.34
N ARG A 329 -7.05 -9.58 -25.61
CA ARG A 329 -7.44 -10.90 -26.14
C ARG A 329 -8.67 -11.49 -25.47
N GLU A 330 -8.94 -11.10 -24.23
CA GLU A 330 -10.04 -11.67 -23.45
C GLU A 330 -10.51 -10.70 -22.35
N PRO A 331 -11.75 -10.83 -21.87
CA PRO A 331 -12.23 -10.04 -20.74
C PRO A 331 -11.41 -10.31 -19.47
N VAL A 332 -11.00 -9.25 -18.80
CA VAL A 332 -10.34 -9.33 -17.49
C VAL A 332 -11.36 -9.30 -16.35
N LYS A 333 -11.02 -9.96 -15.23
CA LYS A 333 -11.85 -9.97 -14.03
C LYS A 333 -11.30 -9.04 -12.95
N PRO A 334 -12.17 -8.40 -12.16
CA PRO A 334 -11.76 -7.68 -10.96
C PRO A 334 -10.91 -8.53 -10.02
N MET A 335 -10.01 -7.89 -9.31
CA MET A 335 -9.24 -8.49 -8.22
C MET A 335 -10.16 -8.73 -7.02
N GLY A 336 -10.43 -10.00 -6.71
CA GLY A 336 -11.31 -10.37 -5.59
C GLY A 336 -10.68 -10.25 -4.20
N THR A 337 -9.36 -10.23 -4.09
CA THR A 337 -8.64 -10.15 -2.80
C THR A 337 -7.25 -9.54 -2.97
N ALA A 338 -6.74 -8.92 -1.91
CA ALA A 338 -5.34 -8.51 -1.82
C ALA A 338 -4.42 -9.67 -1.36
N ALA A 339 -4.96 -10.82 -0.93
CA ALA A 339 -4.19 -11.99 -0.51
C ALA A 339 -3.61 -12.76 -1.72
N LEU A 340 -2.71 -12.09 -2.46
CA LEU A 340 -2.15 -12.53 -3.74
C LEU A 340 -0.71 -13.06 -3.62
N GLY A 341 -0.07 -12.94 -2.46
CA GLY A 341 1.30 -13.39 -2.23
C GLY A 341 1.44 -14.86 -1.82
N ARG A 342 2.58 -15.18 -1.17
CA ARG A 342 2.95 -16.53 -0.72
C ARG A 342 1.99 -17.05 0.35
N GLY A 343 1.57 -18.30 0.20
CA GLY A 343 0.87 -19.08 1.22
C GLY A 343 1.64 -20.35 1.53
N TRP A 344 1.40 -20.92 2.71
CA TRP A 344 2.12 -22.08 3.23
C TRP A 344 1.11 -23.09 3.76
N SER A 345 1.35 -24.37 3.52
CA SER A 345 0.57 -25.47 4.08
C SER A 345 0.95 -25.74 5.53
N ASP A 346 0.02 -26.31 6.29
CA ASP A 346 0.28 -26.69 7.69
C ASP A 346 1.45 -27.67 7.81
N ALA A 347 1.70 -28.50 6.80
CA ALA A 347 2.85 -29.40 6.76
C ALA A 347 4.18 -28.63 6.64
N GLU A 348 4.26 -27.66 5.72
CA GLU A 348 5.46 -26.81 5.56
C GLU A 348 5.71 -25.97 6.82
N LEU A 349 4.65 -25.42 7.42
CA LEU A 349 4.76 -24.65 8.66
C LEU A 349 5.26 -25.50 9.82
N ARG A 350 4.76 -26.74 9.95
CA ARG A 350 5.24 -27.70 10.95
C ARG A 350 6.70 -28.04 10.73
N GLU A 351 7.10 -28.32 9.49
CA GLU A 351 8.49 -28.62 9.14
C GLU A 351 9.43 -27.48 9.53
N TRP A 352 9.05 -26.23 9.27
CA TRP A 352 9.83 -25.07 9.71
C TRP A 352 10.02 -25.01 11.23
N LEU A 353 8.97 -25.30 12.02
CA LEU A 353 9.05 -25.32 13.48
C LEU A 353 9.95 -26.45 13.98
N GLU A 354 9.85 -27.64 13.38
CA GLU A 354 10.66 -28.81 13.71
C GLU A 354 12.14 -28.60 13.37
N VAL A 355 12.43 -28.09 12.16
CA VAL A 355 13.79 -27.75 11.71
C VAL A 355 14.42 -26.68 12.60
N ALA A 356 13.65 -25.66 12.99
CA ALA A 356 14.11 -24.61 13.91
C ALA A 356 14.20 -25.08 15.37
N ALA A 357 13.73 -26.29 15.69
CA ALA A 357 13.61 -26.83 17.05
C ALA A 357 12.85 -25.89 18.00
N VAL A 358 11.81 -25.23 17.49
CA VAL A 358 10.97 -24.30 18.27
C VAL A 358 9.81 -25.08 18.88
N PRO A 359 9.62 -25.08 20.22
CA PRO A 359 8.49 -25.74 20.84
C PRO A 359 7.18 -25.06 20.44
N TYR A 360 6.18 -25.86 20.07
CA TYR A 360 4.88 -25.39 19.61
C TYR A 360 3.72 -26.23 20.17
N GLU A 361 2.54 -25.62 20.21
CA GLU A 361 1.26 -26.25 20.52
C GLU A 361 0.40 -26.31 19.24
N GLU A 362 -0.47 -27.31 19.14
CA GLU A 362 -1.52 -27.38 18.11
C GLU A 362 -2.88 -27.32 18.83
N PRO A 363 -3.34 -26.11 19.21
CA PRO A 363 -4.58 -25.96 19.97
C PRO A 363 -5.79 -26.41 19.15
N ALA A 364 -6.85 -26.85 19.84
CA ALA A 364 -8.10 -27.24 19.19
C ALA A 364 -8.75 -26.08 18.40
N ASP A 365 -8.54 -24.83 18.83
CA ASP A 365 -8.95 -23.64 18.09
C ASP A 365 -7.95 -22.48 18.28
N ILE A 366 -7.13 -22.23 17.26
CA ILE A 366 -6.16 -21.13 17.26
C ILE A 366 -6.83 -19.76 17.43
N ALA A 367 -8.07 -19.58 16.98
CA ALA A 367 -8.77 -18.31 17.11
C ALA A 367 -9.10 -17.99 18.58
N GLU A 368 -9.52 -19.00 19.35
CA GLU A 368 -9.76 -18.87 20.79
C GLU A 368 -8.46 -18.63 21.55
N THR A 369 -7.39 -19.36 21.20
CA THR A 369 -6.06 -19.16 21.80
C THR A 369 -5.54 -17.75 21.58
N VAL A 370 -5.65 -17.21 20.37
CA VAL A 370 -5.25 -15.84 20.05
C VAL A 370 -6.12 -14.82 20.79
N ALA A 371 -7.44 -15.00 20.79
CA ALA A 371 -8.36 -14.10 21.48
C ALA A 371 -8.11 -14.08 23.00
N GLU A 372 -7.72 -15.20 23.60
CA GLU A 372 -7.32 -15.27 25.01
C GLU A 372 -6.06 -14.44 25.28
N VAL A 373 -4.99 -14.63 24.49
CA VAL A 373 -3.76 -13.86 24.66
C VAL A 373 -4.00 -12.36 24.49
N LEU A 374 -4.80 -11.97 23.48
CA LEU A 374 -5.18 -10.57 23.29
C LEU A 374 -6.00 -10.03 24.47
N ALA A 375 -6.96 -10.81 25.00
CA ALA A 375 -7.76 -10.39 26.15
C ALA A 375 -6.92 -10.22 27.42
N SER A 376 -5.83 -10.99 27.55
CA SER A 376 -4.82 -10.85 28.60
C SER A 376 -3.74 -9.78 28.30
N ASP A 377 -3.96 -8.92 27.30
CA ASP A 377 -3.07 -7.83 26.90
C ASP A 377 -1.69 -8.26 26.35
N GLY A 378 -1.63 -9.48 25.81
CA GLY A 378 -0.49 -9.97 25.04
C GLY A 378 -0.50 -9.45 23.59
N VAL A 379 0.69 -9.32 23.01
CA VAL A 379 0.90 -9.03 21.59
C VAL A 379 1.01 -10.34 20.82
N VAL A 380 0.28 -10.47 19.72
CA VAL A 380 0.26 -11.67 18.89
C VAL A 380 0.86 -11.37 17.51
N ALA A 381 1.87 -12.12 17.11
CA ALA A 381 2.29 -12.23 15.71
C ALA A 381 1.38 -13.22 15.00
N TRP A 382 0.66 -12.74 13.99
CA TRP A 382 -0.33 -13.48 13.22
C TRP A 382 0.19 -13.73 11.80
N PHE A 383 0.40 -15.00 11.48
CA PHE A 383 0.88 -15.46 10.17
C PHE A 383 -0.08 -16.52 9.64
N GLN A 384 -0.96 -16.12 8.72
CA GLN A 384 -2.01 -17.00 8.16
C GLN A 384 -2.16 -16.85 6.66
N GLY A 385 -2.48 -17.96 5.98
CA GLY A 385 -2.85 -17.96 4.57
C GLY A 385 -1.84 -17.28 3.64
N ARG A 386 -2.35 -16.77 2.52
CA ARG A 386 -1.55 -16.00 1.55
C ARG A 386 -1.28 -14.60 2.09
N SER A 387 -0.08 -14.07 1.83
CA SER A 387 0.26 -12.69 2.20
C SER A 387 -0.44 -11.64 1.35
N GLU A 388 -0.57 -10.44 1.91
CA GLU A 388 -1.13 -9.28 1.25
C GLU A 388 -0.20 -8.72 0.18
N TYR A 389 -0.78 -8.25 -0.92
CA TYR A 389 -0.11 -7.44 -1.92
C TYR A 389 -0.35 -5.95 -1.64
N GLY A 390 0.73 -5.19 -1.48
CA GLY A 390 0.71 -3.79 -1.07
C GLY A 390 1.28 -3.56 0.34
N PRO A 391 1.32 -2.29 0.79
CA PRO A 391 2.10 -1.89 1.97
C PRO A 391 1.35 -2.08 3.30
N ARG A 392 0.10 -2.54 3.29
CA ARG A 392 -0.74 -2.69 4.49
C ARG A 392 -0.83 -4.15 4.89
N ALA A 393 -0.66 -4.43 6.18
CA ALA A 393 -1.08 -5.71 6.73
C ALA A 393 -2.59 -5.71 6.91
N LEU A 394 -3.26 -6.68 6.31
CA LEU A 394 -4.70 -6.84 6.23
C LEU A 394 -5.14 -8.15 6.90
N GLY A 395 -4.44 -8.57 7.96
CA GLY A 395 -4.83 -9.75 8.73
C GLY A 395 -4.23 -11.05 8.22
N HIS A 396 -3.16 -11.00 7.42
CA HIS A 396 -2.41 -12.19 7.01
C HIS A 396 -0.98 -12.20 7.58
N ARG A 397 -0.34 -11.03 7.65
CA ARG A 397 0.99 -10.82 8.24
C ARG A 397 0.94 -9.66 9.23
N SER A 398 0.29 -9.90 10.37
CA SER A 398 -0.12 -8.85 11.31
C SER A 398 0.50 -9.00 12.70
N LEU A 399 0.76 -7.88 13.36
CA LEU A 399 0.85 -7.80 14.81
C LEU A 399 -0.49 -7.33 15.35
N LEU A 400 -1.05 -8.12 16.25
CA LEU A 400 -2.34 -7.89 16.90
C LEU A 400 -2.14 -7.52 18.37
N ALA A 401 -2.96 -6.59 18.86
CA ALA A 401 -2.95 -6.18 20.27
C ALA A 401 -4.33 -5.73 20.76
N HIS A 402 -4.49 -5.64 22.07
CA HIS A 402 -5.71 -5.17 22.70
C HIS A 402 -5.93 -3.66 22.46
N PRO A 403 -7.08 -3.21 21.92
CA PRO A 403 -7.28 -1.79 21.60
C PRO A 403 -7.65 -0.92 22.81
N GLY A 404 -8.13 -1.55 23.89
CA GLY A 404 -8.55 -0.87 25.13
C GLY A 404 -7.43 -0.36 26.03
N ARG A 405 -6.15 -0.54 25.65
CA ARG A 405 -4.97 -0.09 26.42
C ARG A 405 -4.21 0.94 25.58
N ALA A 406 -4.14 2.18 26.02
CA ALA A 406 -3.48 3.25 25.26
C ALA A 406 -1.98 2.95 25.06
N GLU A 407 -1.37 2.28 26.03
CA GLU A 407 0.03 1.86 26.08
C GLU A 407 0.39 0.89 24.94
N ASN A 408 -0.59 0.21 24.34
CA ASN A 408 -0.34 -0.68 23.20
C ASN A 408 0.08 0.07 21.94
N LEU A 409 -0.27 1.34 21.79
CA LEU A 409 0.27 2.18 20.71
C LEU A 409 1.80 2.30 20.84
N GLU A 410 2.26 2.67 22.04
CA GLU A 410 3.67 2.84 22.36
C GLU A 410 4.42 1.50 22.29
N ARG A 411 3.88 0.42 22.86
CA ARG A 411 4.46 -0.93 22.79
C ARG A 411 4.70 -1.36 21.34
N LEU A 412 3.69 -1.19 20.47
CA LEU A 412 3.82 -1.56 19.05
C LEU A 412 4.78 -0.63 18.29
N ASN A 413 4.81 0.66 18.60
CA ASN A 413 5.77 1.58 17.98
C ASN A 413 7.21 1.26 18.41
N ALA A 414 7.43 0.86 19.66
CA ALA A 414 8.73 0.41 20.18
C ALA A 414 9.23 -0.86 19.49
N VAL A 415 8.37 -1.87 19.29
CA VAL A 415 8.70 -3.08 18.49
C VAL A 415 9.22 -2.72 17.10
N LYS A 416 8.67 -1.65 16.52
CA LYS A 416 8.97 -1.22 15.15
C LYS A 416 10.05 -0.14 15.07
N GLY A 417 10.66 0.24 16.20
CA GLY A 417 11.71 1.26 16.30
C GLY A 417 11.36 2.56 15.58
N ARG A 418 10.10 3.01 15.68
CA ARG A 418 9.55 4.14 14.92
C ARG A 418 8.97 5.20 15.85
N GLU A 419 8.71 6.39 15.32
CA GLU A 419 8.23 7.55 16.07
C GLU A 419 6.90 7.28 16.79
N GLU A 420 6.73 7.81 18.01
CA GLU A 420 5.60 7.52 18.90
C GLU A 420 4.23 7.95 18.33
N PHE A 421 4.21 8.97 17.47
CA PHE A 421 2.99 9.49 16.86
C PHE A 421 2.45 8.62 15.69
N ARG A 422 3.13 7.52 15.33
CA ARG A 422 2.69 6.65 14.23
C ARG A 422 1.44 5.87 14.62
N PRO A 423 0.30 6.07 13.93
CA PRO A 423 -0.93 5.38 14.28
C PRO A 423 -0.88 3.88 13.96
N VAL A 424 -1.78 3.14 14.60
CA VAL A 424 -2.14 1.75 14.30
C VAL A 424 -3.60 1.70 13.90
N ALA A 425 -4.01 0.63 13.21
CA ALA A 425 -5.35 0.54 12.63
C ALA A 425 -6.26 -0.37 13.45
N PRO A 426 -7.56 -0.07 13.60
CA PRO A 426 -8.53 -1.05 14.07
C PRO A 426 -8.92 -2.02 12.97
N MET A 427 -9.06 -3.28 13.35
CA MET A 427 -9.72 -4.33 12.60
C MET A 427 -11.05 -4.67 13.25
N VAL A 428 -12.12 -4.74 12.47
CA VAL A 428 -13.50 -4.94 12.94
C VAL A 428 -14.26 -5.86 11.99
N ARG A 429 -15.20 -6.65 12.50
CA ARG A 429 -16.12 -7.41 11.65
C ARG A 429 -17.03 -6.45 10.85
N ALA A 430 -17.25 -6.74 9.58
CA ALA A 430 -17.97 -5.85 8.65
C ALA A 430 -19.35 -5.44 9.20
N GLU A 431 -20.10 -6.38 9.77
CA GLU A 431 -21.44 -6.17 10.33
C GLU A 431 -21.46 -5.27 11.59
N ARG A 432 -20.32 -5.08 12.26
CA ARG A 432 -20.18 -4.21 13.44
C ARG A 432 -19.63 -2.83 13.08
N ALA A 433 -19.08 -2.63 11.88
CA ALA A 433 -18.29 -1.45 11.53
C ALA A 433 -19.10 -0.14 11.63
N ALA A 434 -20.33 -0.12 11.12
CA ALA A 434 -21.20 1.05 11.12
C ALA A 434 -21.63 1.52 12.52
N GLU A 435 -21.48 0.68 13.56
CA GLU A 435 -21.76 1.07 14.94
C GLU A 435 -20.66 1.92 15.58
N ILE A 436 -19.49 1.96 14.95
CA ILE A 436 -18.23 2.48 15.50
C ILE A 436 -17.64 3.56 14.59
N PHE A 437 -17.76 3.39 13.27
CA PHE A 437 -17.06 4.18 12.27
C PHE A 437 -18.02 4.83 11.28
N SER A 438 -17.77 6.08 10.92
CA SER A 438 -18.55 6.86 9.95
C SER A 438 -17.66 7.79 9.11
N GLY A 439 -18.22 8.45 8.10
CA GLY A 439 -17.51 9.47 7.31
C GLY A 439 -16.53 8.94 6.25
N GLY A 440 -16.51 7.62 6.03
CA GLY A 440 -15.79 6.93 4.96
C GLY A 440 -16.61 5.76 4.42
N PRO A 441 -16.15 5.08 3.36
CA PRO A 441 -16.88 3.94 2.78
C PRO A 441 -16.90 2.76 3.75
N LEU A 442 -18.00 2.01 3.74
CA LEU A 442 -18.13 0.72 4.41
C LEU A 442 -18.74 -0.28 3.41
N PRO A 443 -18.11 -1.45 3.19
CA PRO A 443 -16.89 -1.95 3.86
C PRO A 443 -15.61 -1.16 3.49
N SER A 444 -14.58 -1.28 4.33
CA SER A 444 -13.24 -0.70 4.13
C SER A 444 -12.18 -1.80 4.35
N PRO A 445 -12.01 -2.74 3.40
CA PRO A 445 -11.19 -3.93 3.62
C PRO A 445 -9.67 -3.66 3.57
N TYR A 446 -9.23 -2.53 2.99
CA TYR A 446 -7.82 -2.31 2.65
C TYR A 446 -7.11 -1.24 3.48
N MET A 447 -7.78 -0.65 4.48
CA MET A 447 -7.26 0.46 5.27
C MET A 447 -6.76 1.66 4.43
N LEU A 448 -7.48 1.97 3.35
CA LEU A 448 -7.19 3.08 2.43
C LEU A 448 -8.04 4.32 2.71
N PHE A 449 -8.85 4.27 3.77
CA PHE A 449 -9.72 5.36 4.22
C PHE A 449 -9.56 5.53 5.74
N VAL A 450 -9.69 6.77 6.20
CA VAL A 450 -9.95 7.11 7.61
C VAL A 450 -11.44 7.31 7.86
N HIS A 451 -11.88 7.00 9.07
CA HIS A 451 -13.26 7.12 9.51
C HIS A 451 -13.31 7.84 10.85
N GLU A 452 -14.38 8.59 11.09
CA GLU A 452 -14.66 9.16 12.40
C GLU A 452 -15.04 8.04 13.38
N VAL A 453 -14.45 8.06 14.57
CA VAL A 453 -14.81 7.13 15.64
C VAL A 453 -15.96 7.70 16.44
N ALA A 454 -17.04 6.94 16.57
CA ALA A 454 -18.22 7.35 17.33
C ALA A 454 -17.83 7.66 18.80
N PRO A 455 -18.34 8.76 19.40
CA PRO A 455 -17.87 9.25 20.71
C PRO A 455 -17.87 8.19 21.82
N ARG A 456 -18.88 7.31 21.85
CA ARG A 456 -19.02 6.23 22.85
C ARG A 456 -17.88 5.20 22.82
N TRP A 457 -17.15 5.11 21.71
CA TRP A 457 -16.05 4.15 21.52
C TRP A 457 -14.67 4.76 21.76
N ARG A 458 -14.50 6.08 21.61
CA ARG A 458 -13.18 6.74 21.67
C ARG A 458 -12.37 6.38 22.92
N ALA A 459 -13.00 6.40 24.10
CA ALA A 459 -12.35 6.04 25.36
C ALA A 459 -12.22 4.52 25.60
N ARG A 460 -12.98 3.70 24.85
CA ARG A 460 -12.98 2.23 24.99
C ARG A 460 -11.93 1.55 24.12
N ILE A 461 -11.51 2.20 23.04
CA ILE A 461 -10.51 1.68 22.08
C ILE A 461 -9.38 2.70 21.83
N PRO A 462 -8.80 3.33 22.87
CA PRO A 462 -7.88 4.46 22.71
C PRO A 462 -6.63 4.15 21.88
N ALA A 463 -6.18 2.90 21.81
CA ALA A 463 -4.95 2.55 21.07
C ALA A 463 -5.04 2.78 19.55
N VAL A 464 -6.27 2.78 19.01
CA VAL A 464 -6.54 2.84 17.56
C VAL A 464 -7.20 4.17 17.15
N VAL A 465 -7.40 5.08 18.10
CA VAL A 465 -8.03 6.39 17.86
C VAL A 465 -6.92 7.42 17.67
N HIS A 466 -6.93 8.08 16.52
CA HIS A 466 -6.02 9.18 16.22
C HIS A 466 -6.35 10.41 17.08
N VAL A 467 -5.40 11.35 17.14
CA VAL A 467 -5.53 12.57 17.94
C VAL A 467 -6.72 13.46 17.55
N ASP A 468 -7.17 13.38 16.30
CA ASP A 468 -8.34 14.08 15.78
C ASP A 468 -9.67 13.30 15.95
N GLY A 469 -9.64 12.13 16.60
CA GLY A 469 -10.81 11.29 16.82
C GLY A 469 -11.18 10.39 15.64
N THR A 470 -10.33 10.30 14.61
CA THR A 470 -10.48 9.37 13.49
C THR A 470 -9.73 8.06 13.71
N ALA A 471 -9.93 7.07 12.83
CA ALA A 471 -9.14 5.84 12.77
C ALA A 471 -9.09 5.32 11.33
N ARG A 472 -7.99 4.65 10.95
CA ARG A 472 -7.84 4.03 9.63
C ARG A 472 -8.29 2.57 9.65
N VAL A 473 -9.50 2.27 9.20
CA VAL A 473 -10.20 1.02 9.53
C VAL A 473 -9.96 -0.10 8.51
N GLN A 474 -9.81 -1.33 9.01
CA GLN A 474 -10.02 -2.56 8.24
C GLN A 474 -11.32 -3.24 8.65
N THR A 475 -12.23 -3.44 7.70
CA THR A 475 -13.39 -4.33 7.87
C THR A 475 -13.04 -5.76 7.43
N VAL A 476 -13.52 -6.74 8.19
CA VAL A 476 -13.33 -8.18 7.92
C VAL A 476 -14.70 -8.81 7.69
N ASP A 477 -14.91 -9.33 6.48
CA ASP A 477 -16.10 -10.14 6.18
C ASP A 477 -15.84 -11.60 6.56
N ALA A 478 -16.82 -12.24 7.20
CA ALA A 478 -16.69 -13.63 7.63
C ALA A 478 -16.73 -14.63 6.46
N ALA A 479 -17.28 -14.24 5.30
CA ALA A 479 -17.28 -15.05 4.09
C ALA A 479 -15.87 -15.10 3.47
N ASP A 480 -15.15 -13.99 3.50
CA ASP A 480 -13.82 -13.88 2.90
C ASP A 480 -12.72 -14.33 3.87
N GLU A 481 -12.80 -13.91 5.14
CA GLU A 481 -11.77 -14.12 6.16
C GLU A 481 -12.35 -14.78 7.43
N PRO A 482 -12.86 -16.02 7.34
CA PRO A 482 -13.61 -16.67 8.42
C PRO A 482 -12.78 -16.87 9.69
N LEU A 483 -11.47 -17.16 9.56
CA LEU A 483 -10.60 -17.38 10.72
C LEU A 483 -10.40 -16.09 11.52
N MET A 484 -10.13 -14.97 10.84
CA MET A 484 -9.97 -13.67 11.50
C MET A 484 -11.30 -13.18 12.09
N ALA A 485 -12.41 -13.38 11.40
CA ALA A 485 -13.74 -13.08 11.94
C ALA A 485 -14.01 -13.85 13.25
N ARG A 486 -13.56 -15.12 13.36
CA ARG A 486 -13.64 -15.88 14.62
C ARG A 486 -12.76 -15.32 15.73
N VAL A 487 -11.53 -14.88 15.43
CA VAL A 487 -10.65 -14.19 16.41
C VAL A 487 -11.35 -12.95 16.95
N LEU A 488 -11.88 -12.09 16.07
CA LEU A 488 -12.57 -10.86 16.45
C LEU A 488 -13.82 -11.17 17.30
N ALA A 489 -14.62 -12.16 16.91
CA ALA A 489 -15.81 -12.54 17.67
C ALA A 489 -15.46 -13.15 19.04
N ALA A 490 -14.41 -13.97 19.13
CA ALA A 490 -13.93 -14.54 20.38
C ALA A 490 -13.37 -13.46 21.32
N PHE A 491 -12.62 -12.51 20.76
CA PHE A 491 -12.11 -11.36 21.51
C PHE A 491 -13.25 -10.47 22.04
N GLU A 492 -14.26 -10.18 21.21
CA GLU A 492 -15.43 -9.40 21.61
C GLU A 492 -16.21 -10.09 22.73
N ARG A 493 -16.38 -11.42 22.69
CA ARG A 493 -17.02 -12.17 23.78
C ARG A 493 -16.27 -12.04 25.12
N ARG A 494 -14.94 -11.96 25.08
CA ARG A 494 -14.09 -11.91 26.27
C ARG A 494 -13.96 -10.50 26.87
N THR A 495 -13.99 -9.47 26.03
CA THR A 495 -13.66 -8.09 26.43
C THR A 495 -14.81 -7.10 26.28
N GLY A 496 -15.85 -7.46 25.52
CA GLY A 496 -16.92 -6.56 25.10
C GLY A 496 -16.46 -5.50 24.09
N LEU A 497 -15.27 -5.65 23.49
CA LEU A 497 -14.72 -4.74 22.49
C LEU A 497 -14.78 -5.39 21.08
N PRO A 498 -15.44 -4.74 20.10
CA PRO A 498 -15.66 -5.31 18.76
C PRO A 498 -14.48 -5.14 17.80
N VAL A 499 -13.35 -4.60 18.26
CA VAL A 499 -12.18 -4.29 17.42
C VAL A 499 -10.92 -4.90 18.02
N VAL A 500 -9.91 -5.13 17.18
CA VAL A 500 -8.55 -5.50 17.57
C VAL A 500 -7.57 -4.56 16.86
N VAL A 501 -6.42 -4.25 17.49
CA VAL A 501 -5.35 -3.49 16.82
C VAL A 501 -4.75 -4.36 15.72
N ASN A 502 -4.52 -3.80 14.54
CA ASN A 502 -3.74 -4.40 13.46
C ASN A 502 -2.62 -3.43 13.02
N THR A 503 -1.40 -3.94 12.96
CA THR A 503 -0.24 -3.30 12.31
C THR A 503 0.60 -4.36 11.61
N SER A 504 1.47 -3.97 10.68
CA SER A 504 2.28 -4.96 9.96
C SER A 504 3.24 -5.74 10.85
N LEU A 505 3.36 -7.03 10.56
CA LEU A 505 4.33 -7.92 11.19
C LEU A 505 5.70 -7.68 10.55
N ASN A 506 6.46 -6.80 11.19
CA ASN A 506 7.86 -6.51 10.89
C ASN A 506 8.49 -5.72 12.03
N THR A 507 9.82 -5.70 12.06
CA THR A 507 10.63 -4.85 12.92
C THR A 507 11.17 -3.63 12.15
N ALA A 508 11.87 -2.74 12.86
CA ALA A 508 12.38 -1.49 12.30
C ALA A 508 13.22 -1.70 11.02
N GLY A 509 12.89 -0.97 9.95
CA GLY A 509 13.64 -1.00 8.70
C GLY A 509 13.50 -2.28 7.86
N ARG A 510 12.75 -3.28 8.31
CA ARG A 510 12.48 -4.51 7.56
C ARG A 510 11.15 -4.44 6.80
N PRO A 511 11.04 -5.09 5.63
CA PRO A 511 9.74 -5.29 4.98
C PRO A 511 8.86 -6.24 5.81
N MET A 512 7.55 -6.27 5.51
CA MET A 512 6.62 -7.22 6.14
C MET A 512 7.12 -8.65 5.98
N VAL A 513 7.01 -9.47 7.03
CA VAL A 513 7.38 -10.89 6.96
C VAL A 513 6.53 -11.61 5.92
N ASP A 514 7.11 -12.60 5.25
CA ASP A 514 6.41 -13.36 4.22
C ASP A 514 6.79 -14.85 4.23
N ASP A 515 8.02 -15.16 4.65
CA ASP A 515 8.50 -16.50 4.93
C ASP A 515 8.31 -16.89 6.42
N PRO A 516 7.98 -18.15 6.78
CA PRO A 516 7.91 -18.61 8.16
C PRO A 516 9.20 -18.33 8.92
N ARG A 517 10.35 -18.41 8.27
CA ARG A 517 11.63 -18.02 8.86
C ARG A 517 11.64 -16.56 9.27
N ASP A 518 11.15 -15.65 8.43
CA ASP A 518 11.05 -14.23 8.78
C ASP A 518 10.14 -14.01 10.00
N ALA A 519 9.04 -14.76 10.09
CA ALA A 519 8.11 -14.69 11.22
C ALA A 519 8.77 -15.16 12.52
N LEU A 520 9.56 -16.25 12.48
CA LEU A 520 10.34 -16.75 13.61
C LEU A 520 11.44 -15.75 14.03
N GLU A 521 12.17 -15.17 13.08
CA GLU A 521 13.19 -14.15 13.35
C GLU A 521 12.56 -12.88 13.97
N CYS A 522 11.41 -12.44 13.45
CA CYS A 522 10.65 -11.33 14.01
C CYS A 522 10.16 -11.64 15.43
N PHE A 523 9.59 -12.83 15.66
CA PHE A 523 9.11 -13.26 16.96
C PHE A 523 10.23 -13.37 18.00
N GLY A 524 11.39 -13.89 17.61
CA GLY A 524 12.53 -14.02 18.52
C GLY A 524 13.14 -12.68 18.92
N SER A 525 13.14 -11.70 18.00
CA SER A 525 13.75 -10.38 18.20
C SER A 525 12.81 -9.31 18.77
N ALA A 526 11.50 -9.56 18.81
CA ALA A 526 10.50 -8.63 19.32
C ALA A 526 9.82 -9.16 20.61
N PRO A 527 9.36 -8.28 21.52
CA PRO A 527 8.60 -8.66 22.71
C PRO A 527 7.14 -9.03 22.34
N VAL A 528 6.99 -10.13 21.59
CA VAL A 528 5.71 -10.71 21.18
C VAL A 528 5.43 -11.94 22.01
N ASP A 529 4.22 -12.04 22.57
CA ASP A 529 3.84 -13.08 23.54
C ASP A 529 3.47 -14.42 22.87
N LEU A 530 2.85 -14.35 21.70
CA LEU A 530 2.41 -15.51 20.92
C LEU A 530 2.70 -15.30 19.43
N LEU A 531 3.28 -16.31 18.78
CA LEU A 531 3.25 -16.45 17.32
C LEU A 531 2.20 -17.50 16.95
N ALA A 532 1.16 -17.06 16.25
CA ALA A 532 0.18 -17.92 15.60
C ALA A 532 0.65 -18.16 14.15
N LEU A 533 1.22 -19.35 13.90
CA LEU A 533 1.77 -19.75 12.62
C LEU A 533 0.91 -20.86 12.04
N GLY A 534 -0.04 -20.51 11.15
CA GLY A 534 -1.05 -21.47 10.72
C GLY A 534 -1.88 -21.99 11.91
N PRO A 535 -2.09 -23.30 12.06
CA PRO A 535 -2.80 -23.86 13.22
C PRO A 535 -1.94 -23.90 14.49
N PHE A 536 -0.64 -23.58 14.42
CA PHE A 536 0.29 -23.73 15.54
C PHE A 536 0.38 -22.47 16.40
N ALA A 537 0.53 -22.68 17.70
CA ALA A 537 0.76 -21.64 18.70
C ALA A 537 2.16 -21.80 19.30
N VAL A 538 3.00 -20.78 19.13
CA VAL A 538 4.34 -20.71 19.73
C VAL A 538 4.33 -19.64 20.81
N ARG A 539 4.46 -20.05 22.07
CA ARG A 539 4.42 -19.16 23.23
C ARG A 539 5.81 -18.70 23.62
N ARG A 540 5.99 -17.40 23.80
CA ARG A 540 7.30 -16.83 24.14
C ARG A 540 7.87 -17.43 25.43
N ALA A 541 7.02 -17.56 26.45
CA ALA A 541 7.40 -18.14 27.73
C ALA A 541 7.86 -19.61 27.62
N GLY A 542 7.45 -20.36 26.59
CA GLY A 542 7.93 -21.73 26.37
C GLY A 542 9.26 -21.78 25.61
N VAL A 543 9.51 -20.80 24.72
CA VAL A 543 10.72 -20.75 23.88
C VAL A 543 11.92 -20.16 24.63
N PHE A 544 11.68 -19.14 25.46
CA PHE A 544 12.74 -18.36 26.12
C PHE A 544 12.74 -18.50 27.66
N ALA A 545 12.14 -19.57 28.18
CA ALA A 545 12.12 -19.90 29.61
C ALA A 545 13.51 -20.17 30.20
#